data_AF-A0A4V4HG52-F1
#
_entry.id   AF-A0A4V4HG52-F1
#
_cell.length_a   1.000
_cell.length_b   1.000
_cell.length_c   1.000
_cell.angle_alpha   90.00
_cell.angle_beta   90.00
_cell.angle_gamma   90.00
#
_symmetry.space_group_name_H-M   'P 1'
#
loop_
_entity.id
_entity.type
_entity.pdbx_description
1 polymer ?
#
loop_
_entity_poly.entity_id
_entity_poly.type
_entity_poly.pdbx_seq_one_letter_code
_entity_poly.pdbx_strand_id
1 'polypeptide(L)' 'MSSTKRSTKSGPKSRYQIIKDGWGSRTNFQYSYGLKMTPEDIEEGNRILEAFEEQEKLEWEEANKNK' A
#
# COMPACT_ATOMS: atom_id res chain seq x y z
N MET A 1 -7.34 -10.91 -19.15
CA MET A 1 -7.02 -9.74 -18.30
C MET A 1 -6.74 -10.27 -16.91
N SER A 2 -5.54 -10.05 -16.38
CA SER A 2 -5.03 -10.68 -15.15
C SER A 2 -5.91 -10.33 -13.93
N SER A 3 -6.56 -11.34 -13.37
CA SER A 3 -7.36 -11.23 -12.15
C SER A 3 -6.45 -11.17 -10.93
N THR A 4 -6.10 -9.96 -10.47
CA THR A 4 -5.47 -9.80 -9.16
C THR A 4 -6.51 -10.12 -8.09
N LYS A 5 -6.33 -11.27 -7.43
CA LYS A 5 -7.13 -11.72 -6.28
C LYS A 5 -7.07 -10.65 -5.18
N ARG A 6 -8.10 -9.82 -5.04
CA ARG A 6 -8.32 -9.03 -3.81
C ARG A 6 -8.52 -10.03 -2.67
N SER A 7 -7.48 -10.25 -1.86
CA SER A 7 -7.58 -11.09 -0.68
C SER A 7 -8.63 -10.49 0.25
N THR A 8 -9.62 -11.29 0.62
CA THR A 8 -10.75 -10.90 1.47
C THR A 8 -10.27 -10.79 2.92
N LYS A 9 -9.57 -9.70 3.26
CA LYS A 9 -9.32 -9.34 4.67
C LYS A 9 -10.37 -8.34 5.13
N SER A 10 -10.90 -8.59 6.32
CA SER A 10 -12.01 -7.90 6.98
C SER A 10 -11.67 -6.49 7.50
N GLY A 11 -10.65 -5.82 6.95
CA GLY A 11 -10.11 -4.55 7.45
C GLY A 11 -9.27 -3.82 6.39
N PRO A 12 -8.91 -2.55 6.62
CA PRO A 12 -8.08 -1.79 5.71
C PRO A 12 -6.70 -2.43 5.56
N LYS A 13 -6.09 -2.32 4.38
CA LYS A 13 -4.76 -2.90 4.14
C LYS A 13 -3.69 -2.08 4.87
N SER A 14 -2.78 -2.77 5.55
CA SER A 14 -1.59 -2.14 6.11
C SER A 14 -0.53 -1.87 5.03
N ARG A 15 0.39 -0.94 5.30
CA ARG A 15 1.53 -0.62 4.41
C ARG A 15 2.22 -1.86 3.83
N TYR A 16 2.47 -2.86 4.67
CA TYR A 16 3.11 -4.11 4.23
C TYR A 16 2.26 -4.91 3.22
N GLN A 17 0.93 -4.98 3.44
CA GLN A 17 0.03 -5.65 2.49
C GLN A 17 -0.07 -4.88 1.17
N ILE A 18 -0.12 -3.55 1.23
CA ILE A 18 -0.12 -2.68 0.03
C ILE A 18 1.13 -2.94 -0.82
N ILE A 19 2.31 -2.95 -0.19
CA ILE A 19 3.58 -3.27 -0.88
C ILE A 19 3.54 -4.68 -1.46
N LYS A 20 3.11 -5.66 -0.67
CA LYS A 20 3.13 -7.07 -1.07
C LYS A 20 2.20 -7.33 -2.25
N ASP A 21 1.01 -6.73 -2.26
CA ASP A 21 0.00 -6.95 -3.28
C ASP A 21 0.31 -6.16 -4.57
N GLY A 22 0.95 -4.98 -4.46
CA GLY A 22 1.30 -4.15 -5.63
C GLY A 22 2.68 -4.44 -6.22
N TRP A 23 3.71 -4.54 -5.39
CA TRP A 23 5.12 -4.61 -5.81
C TRP A 23 5.85 -5.89 -5.36
N GLY A 24 5.24 -6.67 -4.47
CA GLY A 24 5.82 -7.87 -3.87
C GLY A 24 6.83 -7.59 -2.75
N SER A 25 7.64 -6.54 -2.86
CA SER A 25 8.66 -6.18 -1.86
C SER A 25 8.90 -4.67 -1.77
N ARG A 26 9.41 -4.22 -0.60
CA ARG A 26 9.74 -2.81 -0.37
C ARG A 26 10.79 -2.29 -1.35
N THR A 27 11.77 -3.12 -1.70
CA THR A 27 12.83 -2.77 -2.65
C THR A 27 12.25 -2.48 -4.05
N ASN A 28 11.35 -3.33 -4.53
CA ASN A 28 10.68 -3.09 -5.82
C ASN A 28 9.80 -1.85 -5.80
N PHE A 29 9.11 -1.61 -4.67
CA PHE A 29 8.36 -0.38 -4.46
C PHE A 29 9.28 0.84 -4.56
N GLN A 30 10.37 0.90 -3.78
CA GLN A 30 11.31 2.02 -3.82
C GLN A 30 11.81 2.29 -5.23
N TYR A 31 12.32 1.26 -5.91
CA TYR A 31 12.85 1.41 -7.27
C TYR A 31 11.79 1.85 -8.29
N SER A 32 10.53 1.49 -8.12
CA SER A 32 9.45 1.96 -9.00
C SER A 32 9.18 3.46 -8.89
N TYR A 33 9.49 4.07 -7.75
CA TYR A 33 9.41 5.51 -7.51
C TYR A 33 10.76 6.21 -7.72
N GLY A 34 11.78 5.51 -8.22
CA GLY A 34 13.14 6.05 -8.39
C GLY A 34 13.90 6.23 -7.07
N LEU A 35 13.38 5.69 -5.96
CA LEU A 35 13.96 5.77 -4.62
C LEU A 35 14.99 4.66 -4.41
N LYS A 36 16.04 4.96 -3.66
CA LYS A 36 17.05 3.99 -3.21
C LYS A 36 16.68 3.43 -1.84
N MET A 37 17.56 2.57 -1.34
CA MET A 37 17.47 1.98 0.01
C MET A 37 18.31 2.77 1.03
N THR A 38 18.49 4.07 0.82
CA THR A 38 19.11 4.96 1.82
C THR A 38 18.06 5.40 2.84
N PRO A 39 18.44 5.78 4.07
CA PRO A 39 17.49 6.20 5.10
C PRO A 39 16.55 7.32 4.63
N GLU A 40 17.08 8.29 3.88
CA GLU A 40 16.33 9.45 3.38
C GLU A 40 15.25 9.03 2.36
N ASP A 41 15.64 8.20 1.38
CA ASP A 41 14.73 7.69 0.36
C ASP A 41 13.71 6.70 0.98
N ILE A 42 14.07 6.01 2.06
CA ILE A 42 13.14 5.17 2.82
C ILE A 42 12.09 6.02 3.52
N GLU A 43 12.45 7.16 4.10
CA GLU A 43 11.48 8.08 4.68
C GLU A 43 10.51 8.62 3.62
N GLU A 44 11.02 9.01 2.45
CA GLU A 44 10.16 9.46 1.34
C GLU A 44 9.19 8.35 0.92
N GLY A 45 9.68 7.14 0.72
CA GLY A 45 8.83 6.01 0.39
C GLY A 45 7.84 5.65 1.51
N ASN A 46 8.13 5.98 2.77
CA ASN A 46 7.20 5.77 3.88
C ASN A 46 6.05 6.78 3.83
N ARG A 47 6.31 8.03 3.44
CA ARG A 47 5.26 9.05 3.25
C ARG A 47 4.30 8.67 2.12
N ILE A 48 4.84 8.10 1.04
CA ILE A 48 4.01 7.58 -0.06
C ILE A 48 3.10 6.45 0.44
N LEU A 49 3.65 5.49 1.20
CA LEU A 49 2.85 4.38 1.76
C LEU A 49 1.82 4.83 2.78
N GLU A 50 2.11 5.89 3.53
CA GLU A 50 1.17 6.48 4.47
C GLU A 50 -0.06 7.04 3.74
N ALA A 51 0.13 7.72 2.61
CA ALA A 51 -0.99 8.19 1.78
C ALA A 51 -1.84 7.02 1.25
N PHE A 52 -1.21 5.92 0.81
CA PHE A 52 -1.95 4.73 0.37
C PHE A 52 -2.71 4.06 1.52
N GLU A 53 -2.11 3.96 2.70
CA GLU A 53 -2.76 3.39 3.88
C GLU A 53 -3.95 4.23 4.34
N GLU A 54 -3.83 5.56 4.30
CA GLU A 54 -4.93 6.46 4.60
C GLU A 54 -6.08 6.29 3.61
N GLN A 55 -5.79 6.19 2.30
CA GLN A 55 -6.82 5.96 1.30
C GLN A 55 -7.53 4.61 1.50
N GLU A 56 -6.77 3.53 1.73
CA GLU A 56 -7.34 2.20 2.02
C GLU A 56 -8.22 2.21 3.28
N LYS A 57 -7.83 3.01 4.28
CA LYS A 57 -8.62 3.21 5.50
C LYS A 57 -9.92 3.96 5.21
N LEU A 58 -9.85 5.08 4.47
CA LEU A 58 -11.02 5.87 4.10
C LEU A 58 -12.02 5.05 3.27
N GLU A 59 -11.55 4.34 2.25
CA GLU A 59 -12.39 3.48 1.41
C GLU A 59 -13.08 2.37 2.24
N TRP A 60 -12.36 1.80 3.21
CA TRP A 60 -12.92 0.80 4.12
C TRP A 60 -13.98 1.38 5.05
N GLU A 61 -13.74 2.57 5.62
CA GLU A 61 -14.70 3.27 6.48
C GLU A 61 -15.99 3.63 5.71
N GLU A 62 -15.87 4.12 4.48
CA GLU A 62 -17.03 4.41 3.62
C GLU A 62 -17.83 3.16 3.27
N ALA A 63 -17.15 2.06 2.89
CA ALA A 63 -17.81 0.81 2.56
C ALA A 63 -18.53 0.18 3.77
N ASN A 64 -18.01 0.40 4.98
CA ASN A 64 -18.62 -0.12 6.20
C ASN A 64 -19.72 0.79 6.77
N LYS A 65 -19.74 2.08 6.41
CA LYS A 65 -20.79 3.02 6.80
C LYS A 65 -22.10 2.82 6.03
N ASN A 66 -22.04 2.21 4.85
CA ASN A 66 -23.20 1.96 3.98
C ASN A 66 -23.70 0.50 4.07
N LYS A 67 -23.43 -0.18 5.18
CA LYS A 67 -23.77 -1.58 5.45
C LYS A 67 -24.70 -1.67 6.65
#